data_AF-A0A936JF07-F1
#
_entry.id   AF-A0A936JF07-F1
#
_cell.length_a   1.000
_cell.length_b   1.000
_cell.length_c   1.000
_cell.angle_alpha   90.00
_cell.angle_beta   90.00
_cell.angle_gamma   90.00
#
_symmetry.space_group_name_H-M   'P 1'
#
loop_
_entity.id
_entity.type
_entity.pdbx_description
1 polymer ?
#
loop_
_entity_poly.entity_id
_entity_poly.type
_entity_poly.pdbx_seq_one_letter_code
_entity_poly.pdbx_strand_id
1 'polypeptide(L)'
;MNNIKNLAILFLCGLFLSSCSPNLRPFTKKLQDSYQWNENELKKLQFYLSDDIVLTKNSSKGTSEIKDGKLEVKGEQSLDQVVIRAGPQVF
;
A
#
# COMPACT_ATOMS: atom_id res chain seq x y z
N MET A 1 -10.76 -50.59 15.66
CA MET A 1 -11.31 -49.36 16.29
C MET A 1 -10.31 -48.20 16.36
N ASN A 2 -8.99 -48.47 16.39
CA ASN A 2 -7.96 -47.41 16.53
C ASN A 2 -7.77 -46.58 15.25
N ASN A 3 -7.86 -47.18 14.06
CA ASN A 3 -7.70 -46.46 12.79
C ASN A 3 -8.84 -45.46 12.51
N ILE A 4 -10.07 -45.77 12.92
CA ILE A 4 -11.22 -44.87 12.80
C ILE A 4 -11.09 -43.70 13.79
N LYS A 5 -10.60 -43.95 15.01
CA LYS A 5 -10.28 -42.88 15.97
C LYS A 5 -9.16 -41.97 15.46
N ASN A 6 -8.11 -42.53 14.88
CA ASN A 6 -7.01 -41.75 14.30
C ASN A 6 -7.48 -40.92 13.09
N LEU A 7 -8.37 -41.47 12.26
CA LEU A 7 -8.96 -40.75 11.14
C LEU A 7 -9.89 -39.61 11.60
N ALA A 8 -10.66 -39.84 12.67
CA ALA A 8 -11.49 -38.80 13.27
C ALA A 8 -10.66 -37.67 13.90
N ILE A 9 -9.53 -38.00 14.54
CA ILE A 9 -8.60 -37.00 15.10
C ILE A 9 -7.94 -36.19 13.98
N LEU A 10 -7.51 -36.84 12.88
CA LEU A 10 -6.94 -36.16 11.72
C LEU A 10 -7.94 -35.20 11.07
N PHE A 11 -9.19 -35.64 10.91
CA PHE A 11 -10.26 -34.80 10.37
C PHE A 11 -10.55 -33.60 11.27
N LEU A 12 -10.59 -33.80 12.60
CA LEU A 12 -10.78 -32.73 13.57
C LEU A 12 -9.64 -31.71 13.53
N CYS A 13 -8.37 -32.15 13.42
CA CYS A 13 -7.23 -31.25 13.26
C CYS A 13 -7.27 -30.44 11.96
N GLY A 14 -7.76 -31.03 10.87
CA GLY A 14 -7.92 -30.33 9.59
C GLY A 14 -8.89 -29.15 9.64
N LEU A 15 -9.93 -29.22 10.48
CA LEU A 15 -10.92 -28.15 10.65
C LEU A 15 -10.34 -26.89 11.32
N PHE A 16 -9.25 -27.00 12.08
CA PHE A 16 -8.63 -25.84 12.74
C PHE A 16 -7.75 -25.00 11.81
N LEU A 17 -7.38 -25.52 10.63
CA LEU A 17 -6.51 -24.81 9.68
C LEU A 17 -7.27 -23.75 8.85
N SER A 18 -8.61 -23.81 8.78
CA SER A 18 -9.41 -22.86 7.99
C SER A 18 -9.62 -21.49 8.65
N SER A 19 -9.06 -21.25 9.85
CA SER A 19 -9.25 -19.99 10.60
C SER A 19 -8.21 -18.90 10.27
N CYS A 20 -7.13 -19.23 9.57
CA CYS A 20 -6.11 -18.26 9.16
C CYS A 20 -6.51 -17.52 7.88
N SER A 21 -7.56 -16.70 7.93
CA SER A 21 -7.84 -15.70 6.89
C SER A 21 -7.58 -14.30 7.46
N PRO A 22 -6.65 -13.52 6.89
CA PRO A 22 -6.40 -12.16 7.35
C PRO A 22 -7.66 -11.30 7.12
N ASN A 23 -8.28 -10.83 8.20
CA ASN A 23 -9.37 -9.86 8.14
C ASN A 23 -8.78 -8.46 7.92
N LEU A 24 -8.35 -8.18 6.69
CA LEU A 24 -7.90 -6.85 6.31
C LEU A 24 -9.11 -5.90 6.29
N ARG A 25 -8.94 -4.74 6.90
CA ARG A 25 -9.93 -3.66 6.92
C ARG A 25 -9.24 -2.39 6.45
N PRO A 26 -9.81 -1.65 5.49
CA PRO A 26 -9.23 -0.39 5.06
C PRO A 26 -9.22 0.57 6.25
N PHE A 27 -8.07 1.22 6.46
CA PHE A 27 -7.97 2.26 7.45
C PHE A 27 -8.80 3.46 7.00
N THR A 28 -9.68 3.96 7.88
CA THR A 28 -10.54 5.11 7.59
C THR A 28 -10.53 6.06 8.77
N LYS A 29 -10.79 7.34 8.51
CA LYS A 29 -10.88 8.36 9.56
C LYS A 29 -11.95 8.01 10.61
N LYS A 30 -13.11 7.51 10.15
CA LYS A 30 -14.17 7.00 11.03
C LYS A 30 -13.68 5.91 11.98
N LEU A 31 -12.84 4.98 11.51
CA LEU A 31 -12.26 3.92 12.35
C LEU A 31 -11.37 4.54 13.43
N GLN A 32 -10.43 5.41 13.03
CA GLN A 32 -9.56 6.11 13.98
C GLN A 32 -10.36 6.86 15.05
N ASP A 33 -11.39 7.60 14.63
CA ASP A 33 -12.20 8.42 15.55
C ASP A 33 -13.03 7.54 16.50
N SER A 34 -13.52 6.38 16.01
CA SER A 34 -14.30 5.42 16.82
C SER A 34 -13.45 4.76 17.92
N TYR A 35 -12.18 4.49 17.63
CA TYR A 35 -11.24 3.89 18.59
C TYR A 35 -10.39 4.93 19.34
N GLN A 36 -10.54 6.22 19.02
CA GLN A 36 -9.83 7.34 19.62
C GLN A 36 -8.30 7.18 19.62
N TRP A 37 -7.74 6.53 18.59
CA TRP A 37 -6.29 6.30 18.52
C TRP A 37 -5.51 7.60 18.36
N ASN A 38 -4.56 7.80 19.27
CA ASN A 38 -3.56 8.85 19.15
C ASN A 38 -2.41 8.43 18.22
N GLU A 39 -1.53 9.36 17.87
CA GLU A 39 -0.42 9.08 16.94
C GLU A 39 0.51 7.95 17.39
N ASN A 40 0.76 7.81 18.69
CA ASN A 40 1.63 6.76 19.22
C ASN A 40 0.99 5.38 19.11
N GLU A 41 -0.34 5.30 19.15
CA GLU A 41 -1.10 4.07 18.93
C GLU A 41 -1.19 3.73 17.45
N LEU A 42 -1.38 4.73 16.59
CA LEU A 42 -1.38 4.55 15.13
C LEU A 42 -0.07 3.97 14.63
N LYS A 43 1.08 4.40 15.18
CA LYS A 43 2.40 3.85 14.83
C LYS A 43 2.57 2.36 15.16
N LYS A 44 1.73 1.80 16.03
CA LYS A 44 1.74 0.37 16.36
C LYS A 44 0.90 -0.46 15.39
N LEU A 45 0.10 0.17 14.54
CA LEU A 45 -0.69 -0.51 13.52
C LEU A 45 0.20 -0.82 12.31
N GLN A 46 0.14 -2.07 11.85
CA GLN A 46 0.75 -2.45 10.59
C GLN A 46 -0.18 -2.01 9.44
N PHE A 47 0.29 -1.08 8.61
CA PHE A 47 -0.41 -0.67 7.41
C PHE A 47 -0.03 -1.57 6.22
N TYR A 48 -1.02 -1.83 5.37
CA TYR A 48 -0.86 -2.56 4.12
C TYR A 48 -1.42 -1.71 2.99
N LEU A 49 -0.65 -1.55 1.92
CA LEU A 49 -1.16 -0.96 0.68
C LEU A 49 -1.81 -2.05 -0.16
N SER A 50 -3.10 -1.87 -0.46
CA SER A 50 -3.84 -2.78 -1.35
C SER A 50 -3.27 -2.77 -2.77
N ASP A 51 -2.77 -1.62 -3.22
CA ASP A 51 -2.27 -1.38 -4.58
C ASP A 51 -1.05 -0.44 -4.58
N ASP A 52 -0.31 -0.43 -5.68
CA ASP A 52 0.82 0.47 -5.88
C ASP A 52 0.34 1.95 -5.87
N ILE A 53 1.05 2.81 -5.14
CA ILE A 53 0.86 4.26 -5.20
C ILE A 53 1.95 4.82 -6.11
N VAL A 54 1.53 5.42 -7.24
CA VAL A 54 2.42 6.08 -8.20
C VAL A 54 2.29 7.59 -8.03
N LEU A 55 3.28 8.21 -7.39
CA LEU A 55 3.38 9.65 -7.27
C LEU A 55 4.07 10.20 -8.51
N THR A 56 3.39 11.05 -9.26
CA THR A 56 3.91 11.63 -10.50
C THR A 56 4.07 13.13 -10.35
N LYS A 57 5.29 13.63 -10.60
CA LYS A 57 5.57 15.06 -10.71
C LYS A 57 5.82 15.41 -12.16
N ASN A 58 4.92 16.23 -12.72
CA ASN A 58 5.10 16.82 -14.04
C ASN A 58 5.75 18.19 -13.88
N SER A 59 6.89 18.42 -14.52
CA SER A 59 7.49 19.74 -14.64
C SER A 59 7.69 20.06 -16.11
N SER A 60 6.96 21.05 -16.62
CA SER A 60 7.26 21.69 -17.89
C SER A 60 8.23 22.84 -17.64
N LYS A 61 9.53 22.63 -17.89
CA LYS A 61 10.48 23.74 -17.97
C LYS A 61 10.53 24.21 -19.43
N GLY A 62 9.78 25.26 -19.73
CA GLY A 62 9.94 26.02 -20.97
C GLY A 62 10.92 27.15 -20.70
N THR A 63 12.17 27.03 -21.16
CA THR A 63 13.07 28.18 -21.20
C THR A 63 12.95 28.82 -22.57
N SER A 64 12.51 30.08 -22.62
CA SER A 64 12.66 30.89 -23.83
C SER A 64 14.01 31.58 -23.75
N GLU A 65 14.89 31.29 -24.70
CA GLU A 65 16.18 31.94 -24.83
C GLU A 65 16.14 32.76 -26.12
N ILE A 66 16.57 34.03 -26.06
CA ILE A 66 16.76 34.85 -27.25
C ILE A 66 18.20 34.65 -27.70
N LYS A 67 18.40 33.86 -28.76
CA LYS A 67 19.68 33.75 -29.48
C LYS A 67 19.53 34.39 -30.85
N ASP A 68 20.49 35.23 -31.21
CA ASP A 68 20.57 35.88 -32.53
C ASP A 68 19.28 36.62 -32.96
N GLY A 69 18.57 37.24 -32.01
CA GLY A 69 17.34 37.98 -32.27
C GLY A 69 16.11 37.11 -32.56
N LYS A 70 16.21 35.80 -32.38
CA LYS A 70 15.11 34.85 -32.57
C LYS A 70 14.71 34.24 -31.23
N LEU A 71 13.39 34.20 -30.97
CA LEU A 71 12.84 33.52 -29.80
C LEU A 71 12.91 32.00 -30.03
N GLU A 72 13.83 31.32 -29.37
CA GLU A 72 13.87 29.86 -29.36
C GLU A 72 13.16 29.33 -28.10
N VAL A 73 12.06 28.60 -28.30
CA VAL A 73 11.33 27.91 -27.23
C VAL A 73 11.79 26.47 -27.21
N LYS A 74 12.59 26.09 -26.20
CA LYS A 74 12.88 24.69 -25.90
C LYS A 74 11.99 24.24 -24.75
N GLY A 75 11.06 23.32 -25.04
CA GLY A 75 10.25 22.65 -24.02
C GLY A 75 10.87 21.31 -23.67
N GLU A 76 11.44 21.18 -22.47
CA GLU A 76 11.72 19.87 -21.87
C GLU A 76 10.56 19.51 -20.93
N GLN A 77 9.91 18.38 -21.21
CA GLN A 77 8.95 17.76 -20.31
C GLN A 77 9.70 16.70 -19.50
N SER A 78 9.93 16.96 -18.21
CA SER A 78 10.49 15.97 -17.29
C SER A 78 9.36 15.36 -16.46
N LEU A 79 9.29 14.03 -16.45
CA LEU A 79 8.25 13.25 -15.80
C LEU A 79 8.93 12.41 -14.70
N ASP A 80 8.87 12.89 -13.45
CA ASP A 80 9.46 12.21 -12.31
C ASP A 80 8.39 11.33 -11.65
N GLN A 81 8.69 10.04 -11.43
CA GLN A 81 7.79 9.09 -10.78
C GLN A 81 8.43 8.46 -9.53
N VAL A 82 7.67 8.38 -8.45
CA VAL A 82 7.99 7.59 -7.25
C VAL A 82 6.91 6.53 -7.08
N VAL A 83 7.31 5.26 -7.08
CA VAL A 83 6.40 4.12 -6.92
C VAL A 83 6.55 3.56 -5.52
N ILE A 84 5.48 3.59 -4.73
CA ILE A 84 5.37 2.88 -3.46
C ILE A 84 4.58 1.61 -3.72
N ARG A 85 5.23 0.44 -3.57
CA ARG A 85 4.65 -0.85 -3.93
C ARG A 85 3.56 -1.28 -2.96
N ALA A 86 2.58 -2.02 -3.49
CA ALA A 86 1.62 -2.77 -2.71
C ALA A 86 2.34 -3.72 -1.75
N GLY A 87 1.75 -3.95 -0.58
CA GLY A 87 2.36 -4.79 0.45
C GLY A 87 2.33 -4.17 1.85
N PRO A 88 2.81 -4.94 2.86
CA PRO A 88 2.99 -4.44 4.20
C PRO A 88 4.07 -3.35 4.18
N GLN A 89 3.76 -2.19 4.75
CA GLN A 89 4.74 -1.12 4.87
C GLN A 89 5.46 -1.18 6.22
N VAL A 90 6.77 -0.97 6.19
CA VAL A 90 7.61 -0.83 7.39
C VAL A 90 7.84 0.66 7.58
N PHE A 91 7.27 1.23 8.65
CA PHE A 91 7.42 2.64 9.04
C PHE A 91 8.27 2.76 10.31
#